data_AF-A0AAP0R8X3-F1
#
_entry.id   AF-A0AAP0R8X3-F1
#
_cell.length_a   1.000
_cell.length_b   1.000
_cell.length_c   1.000
_cell.angle_alpha   90.00
_cell.angle_beta   90.00
_cell.angle_gamma   90.00
#
_symmetry.space_group_name_H-M   'P 1'
#
loop_
_entity.id
_entity.type
_entity.pdbx_description
1 polymer ?
#
loop_
_entity_poly.entity_id
_entity_poly.type
_entity_poly.pdbx_seq_one_letter_code
_entity_poly.pdbx_strand_id
1 'polypeptide(L)'
;MIMGNQDQYLINMSMVHVDDVASAHIFLFEYPNAKGRYICSFENISIHRMSEFLSAKYPEFPIPTTDAVKEIKGYKTAGLSSKKLSDSGFKFKCGLDEMYDGAIQCCKEKGFL
;
A
#
# COMPACT_ATOMS: atom_id res chain seq x y z
N MET A 1 -2.20 -20.49 12.42
CA MET A 1 -2.46 -19.38 11.49
C MET A 1 -3.92 -19.46 11.07
N ILE A 2 -4.78 -18.55 11.53
CA ILE A 2 -6.17 -18.51 11.10
C ILE A 2 -6.20 -17.72 9.79
N MET A 3 -6.09 -18.43 8.67
CA MET A 3 -6.45 -17.82 7.39
C MET A 3 -7.97 -17.69 7.38
N GLY A 4 -8.47 -16.47 7.14
CA GLY A 4 -9.90 -16.21 6.97
C GLY A 4 -10.45 -16.92 5.72
N ASN A 5 -11.70 -16.62 5.35
CA ASN A 5 -12.30 -17.21 4.16
C ASN A 5 -11.46 -16.86 2.91
N GLN A 6 -10.88 -17.89 2.28
CA GLN A 6 -9.95 -17.74 1.17
C GLN A 6 -10.58 -17.13 -0.09
N ASP A 7 -11.91 -17.11 -0.20
CA ASP A 7 -12.60 -16.58 -1.38
C ASP A 7 -12.82 -15.06 -1.38
N GLN A 8 -12.36 -14.33 -0.34
CA GLN A 8 -12.58 -12.89 -0.19
C GLN A 8 -11.31 -12.03 -0.31
N TYR A 9 -10.15 -12.62 -0.62
CA TYR A 9 -8.91 -11.86 -0.67
C TYR A 9 -8.85 -10.93 -1.89
N LEU A 10 -8.30 -9.72 -1.70
CA LEU A 10 -7.85 -8.88 -2.80
C LEU A 10 -6.48 -9.39 -3.25
N ILE A 11 -6.36 -9.81 -4.52
CA ILE A 11 -5.07 -10.30 -5.05
C ILE A 11 -4.10 -9.16 -5.39
N ASN A 12 -4.60 -7.93 -5.39
CA ASN A 12 -3.81 -6.71 -5.50
C ASN A 12 -4.46 -5.55 -4.72
N MET A 13 -3.61 -4.66 -4.20
CA MET A 13 -4.03 -3.52 -3.38
C MET A 13 -3.31 -2.26 -3.81
N SER A 14 -4.06 -1.15 -3.85
CA SER A 14 -3.52 0.19 -4.10
C SER A 14 -3.16 0.83 -2.78
N MET A 15 -1.94 1.33 -2.65
CA MET A 15 -1.36 1.79 -1.38
C MET A 15 -0.69 3.14 -1.54
N VAL A 16 -0.65 3.91 -0.45
CA VAL A 16 0.01 5.21 -0.35
C VAL A 16 0.44 5.44 1.09
N HIS A 17 1.59 6.09 1.29
CA HIS A 17 2.08 6.46 2.60
C HIS A 17 1.21 7.57 3.21
N VAL A 18 0.95 7.51 4.51
CA VAL A 18 0.08 8.49 5.20
C VAL A 18 0.60 9.92 5.08
N ASP A 19 1.92 10.12 5.16
CA ASP A 19 2.54 11.44 4.98
C ASP A 19 2.44 11.96 3.54
N ASP A 20 2.43 11.08 2.53
CA ASP A 20 2.21 11.48 1.14
C ASP A 20 0.74 11.90 0.95
N VAL A 21 -0.22 11.27 1.63
CA VAL A 21 -1.63 11.71 1.63
C VAL A 21 -1.75 13.09 2.27
N ALA A 22 -1.15 13.31 3.44
CA ALA A 22 -1.15 14.62 4.10
C ALA A 22 -0.49 15.70 3.22
N SER A 23 0.65 15.36 2.60
CA SER A 23 1.34 16.25 1.66
C SER A 23 0.50 16.56 0.42
N ALA A 24 -0.23 15.57 -0.11
CA ALA A 24 -1.12 15.76 -1.26
C ALA A 24 -2.30 16.67 -0.91
N HIS A 25 -2.83 16.59 0.33
CA HIS A 25 -3.86 17.51 0.81
C HIS A 25 -3.37 18.96 0.82
N ILE A 26 -2.19 19.22 1.39
CA ILE A 26 -1.60 20.57 1.43
C ILE A 26 -1.32 21.05 0.00
N PHE A 27 -0.69 20.20 -0.83
CA PHE A 27 -0.37 20.52 -2.21
C PHE A 27 -1.60 20.92 -3.03
N LEU A 28 -2.68 20.14 -2.97
CA LEU A 28 -3.91 20.45 -3.72
C LEU A 28 -4.66 21.65 -3.18
N PHE A 29 -4.52 21.97 -1.89
CA PHE A 29 -5.05 23.20 -1.31
C PHE A 29 -4.32 24.44 -1.86
N GLU A 30 -2.99 24.36 -2.02
CA GLU A 30 -2.16 25.45 -2.53
C GLU A 30 -2.15 25.55 -4.06
N TYR A 31 -2.48 24.46 -4.77
CA TYR A 31 -2.47 24.41 -6.23
C TYR A 31 -3.68 25.14 -6.83
N PRO A 32 -3.50 26.29 -7.50
CA PRO A 32 -4.61 27.17 -7.90
C PRO A 32 -5.55 26.54 -8.94
N ASN A 33 -5.07 25.55 -9.71
CA ASN A 33 -5.85 24.87 -10.73
C ASN A 33 -6.45 23.54 -10.25
N ALA A 34 -6.42 23.26 -8.94
CA ALA A 34 -7.02 22.06 -8.38
C ALA A 34 -8.54 22.04 -8.66
N LYS A 35 -9.01 21.01 -9.37
CA LYS A 35 -10.45 20.87 -9.69
C LYS A 35 -10.92 19.44 -9.63
N GLY A 36 -12.00 19.21 -8.89
CA GLY A 36 -12.66 17.91 -8.78
C GLY A 36 -11.82 16.87 -8.05
N ARG A 37 -11.94 15.61 -8.46
CA ARG A 37 -11.33 14.47 -7.74
C ARG A 37 -9.90 14.22 -8.17
N TYR A 38 -9.06 13.83 -7.21
CA TYR A 38 -7.69 13.37 -7.41
C TYR A 38 -7.52 12.02 -6.70
N ILE A 39 -6.93 11.06 -7.39
CA ILE A 39 -6.49 9.80 -6.78
C ILE A 39 -5.10 10.04 -6.20
N CYS A 40 -4.92 9.66 -4.94
CA CYS A 40 -3.64 9.66 -4.25
C CYS A 40 -3.32 8.20 -3.88
N SER A 41 -2.63 7.52 -4.79
CA SER A 41 -2.19 6.12 -4.69
C SER A 41 -0.80 6.02 -5.30
N PHE A 42 0.18 5.52 -4.55
CA PHE A 42 1.54 5.40 -5.05
C PHE A 42 1.72 4.12 -5.86
N GLU A 43 1.39 2.97 -5.27
CA GLU A 43 1.72 1.67 -5.85
C GLU A 43 0.55 0.69 -5.76
N ASN A 44 0.40 -0.14 -6.80
CA ASN A 44 -0.47 -1.30 -6.78
C ASN A 44 0.39 -2.54 -6.55
N ILE A 45 0.29 -3.15 -5.37
CA ILE A 45 1.07 -4.33 -5.00
C ILE A 45 0.20 -5.59 -5.13
N SER A 46 0.75 -6.66 -5.69
CA SER A 46 0.09 -7.98 -5.67
C SER A 46 0.34 -8.70 -4.35
N ILE A 47 -0.53 -9.65 -4.01
CA ILE A 47 -0.34 -10.51 -2.83
C ILE A 47 1.00 -11.28 -2.89
N HIS A 48 1.43 -11.70 -4.07
CA HIS A 48 2.73 -12.37 -4.27
C HIS A 48 3.90 -11.44 -3.95
N ARG A 49 3.89 -10.22 -4.51
CA ARG A 49 4.96 -9.24 -4.28
C ARG A 49 4.97 -8.77 -2.83
N MET A 50 3.81 -8.67 -2.19
CA MET A 50 3.69 -8.37 -0.77
C MET A 50 4.28 -9.48 0.09
N SER A 51 3.92 -10.74 -0.18
CA SER A 51 4.47 -11.91 0.52
C SER A 51 6.00 -11.97 0.39
N GLU A 52 6.53 -11.79 -0.82
CA GLU A 52 7.96 -11.75 -1.08
C GLU A 52 8.66 -10.60 -0.33
N PHE A 53 8.15 -9.37 -0.45
CA PHE A 53 8.70 -8.19 0.22
C PHE A 53 8.71 -8.35 1.75
N LEU A 54 7.58 -8.71 2.34
CA LEU A 54 7.45 -8.81 3.79
C LEU A 54 8.29 -9.96 4.35
N SER A 55 8.29 -11.13 3.71
CA SER A 55 9.04 -12.30 4.20
C SER A 55 10.56 -12.09 4.12
N ALA A 56 11.04 -11.36 3.11
CA ALA A 56 12.45 -11.00 3.02
C ALA A 56 12.85 -9.96 4.08
N LYS A 57 11.98 -8.98 4.35
CA LYS A 57 12.31 -7.84 5.21
C LYS A 57 12.06 -8.08 6.71
N TYR A 58 11.04 -8.86 7.04
CA TYR A 58 10.64 -9.15 8.42
C TYR A 58 10.56 -10.65 8.69
N PRO A 59 11.71 -11.35 8.66
CA PRO A 59 11.76 -12.81 8.81
C PRO A 59 11.31 -13.29 10.20
N GLU A 60 11.16 -12.39 11.19
CA GLU A 60 10.63 -12.74 12.50
C GLU A 60 9.14 -13.08 12.49
N PHE A 61 8.39 -12.66 11.46
CA PHE A 61 6.97 -12.94 11.36
C PHE A 61 6.70 -14.19 10.53
N PRO A 62 5.69 -14.99 10.89
CA PRO A 62 5.28 -16.17 10.11
C PRO A 62 4.49 -15.74 8.87
N ILE A 63 5.15 -15.10 7.92
CA ILE A 63 4.55 -14.61 6.68
C ILE A 63 4.41 -15.78 5.70
N PRO A 64 3.24 -15.98 5.05
CA PRO A 64 3.09 -17.00 4.03
C PRO A 64 4.10 -16.81 2.90
N THR A 65 4.70 -17.88 2.42
CA THR A 65 5.64 -17.83 1.28
C THR A 65 4.90 -17.52 -0.01
N THR A 66 5.63 -17.08 -1.04
CA THR A 66 5.08 -16.83 -2.38
C THR A 66 4.35 -18.06 -2.92
N ASP A 67 4.85 -19.27 -2.64
CA ASP A 67 4.21 -20.53 -3.00
C ASP A 67 2.89 -20.78 -2.26
N ALA A 68 2.83 -20.46 -0.96
CA ALA A 68 1.62 -20.61 -0.17
C ALA A 68 0.50 -19.66 -0.65
N VAL A 69 0.86 -18.51 -1.22
CA VAL A 69 -0.11 -17.54 -1.76
C VAL A 69 -0.43 -17.73 -3.25
N LYS A 70 0.20 -18.70 -3.96
CA LYS A 70 -0.08 -18.98 -5.39
C LYS A 70 -1.52 -19.40 -5.65
N GLU A 71 -2.06 -20.24 -4.78
CA GLU A 71 -3.40 -20.83 -4.93
C GLU A 71 -4.51 -19.94 -4.35
N ILE A 72 -4.18 -18.77 -3.78
CA ILE A 72 -5.20 -17.86 -3.24
C ILE A 72 -6.03 -17.31 -4.40
N LYS A 73 -7.30 -17.73 -4.42
CA LYS A 73 -8.31 -17.19 -5.32
C LYS A 73 -8.90 -15.94 -4.70
N GLY A 74 -9.03 -14.88 -5.47
CA GLY A 74 -9.51 -13.62 -4.93
C GLY A 74 -9.87 -12.63 -6.03
N TYR A 75 -10.37 -11.48 -5.60
CA TYR A 75 -10.79 -10.43 -6.52
C TYR A 75 -9.60 -9.59 -6.95
N LYS A 76 -9.42 -9.44 -8.26
CA LYS A 76 -8.50 -8.47 -8.84
C LYS A 76 -9.21 -7.14 -9.01
N THR A 77 -8.64 -6.09 -8.45
CA THR A 77 -9.11 -4.73 -8.68
C THR A 77 -8.30 -4.07 -9.79
N ALA A 78 -8.93 -3.16 -10.54
CA ALA A 78 -8.19 -2.29 -11.43
C ALA A 78 -7.29 -1.38 -10.59
N GLY A 79 -6.04 -1.19 -11.03
CA GLY A 79 -5.12 -0.28 -10.35
C GLY A 79 -5.64 1.16 -10.37
N LEU A 80 -5.41 1.89 -9.29
CA LEU A 80 -5.76 3.30 -9.20
C LEU A 80 -4.65 4.15 -9.83
N SER A 81 -5.01 5.03 -10.77
CA SER A 81 -4.05 5.92 -11.43
C SER A 81 -4.00 7.29 -10.75
N SER A 82 -2.85 7.63 -10.17
CA SER A 82 -2.56 8.97 -9.64
C SER A 82 -2.05 9.94 -10.69
N LYS A 83 -2.14 9.59 -11.98
CA LYS A 83 -1.59 10.40 -13.07
C LYS A 83 -2.02 11.85 -13.01
N LYS A 84 -3.30 12.14 -12.74
CA LYS A 84 -3.81 13.52 -12.61
C LYS A 84 -3.11 14.30 -11.49
N LEU A 85 -2.83 13.65 -10.35
CA LEU A 85 -2.13 14.26 -9.22
C LEU A 85 -0.67 14.54 -9.58
N SER A 86 0.01 13.55 -10.16
CA SER A 86 1.40 13.68 -10.61
C SER A 86 1.59 14.71 -11.73
N ASP A 87 0.67 14.74 -12.71
CA ASP A 87 0.67 15.72 -13.80
C ASP A 87 0.43 17.16 -13.28
N SER A 88 -0.13 17.33 -12.07
CA SER A 88 -0.24 18.64 -11.42
C SER A 88 1.09 19.10 -10.78
N GLY A 89 2.09 18.22 -10.67
CA GLY A 89 3.41 18.49 -10.11
C GLY A 89 3.68 17.82 -8.75
N PHE A 90 2.71 17.10 -8.19
CA PHE A 90 2.89 16.36 -6.93
C PHE A 90 3.87 15.19 -7.10
N LYS A 91 4.77 15.04 -6.13
CA LYS A 91 5.73 13.92 -6.07
C LYS A 91 5.55 13.16 -4.77
N PHE A 92 5.31 11.86 -4.90
CA PHE A 92 5.38 10.93 -3.77
C PHE A 92 6.83 10.86 -3.27
N LYS A 93 6.99 10.84 -1.95
CA LYS A 93 8.30 10.82 -1.30
C LYS A 93 8.62 9.47 -0.67
N CYS A 94 7.59 8.70 -0.33
CA CYS A 94 7.73 7.45 0.41
C CYS A 94 7.44 6.25 -0.49
N GLY A 95 8.22 5.19 -0.35
CA GLY A 95 8.02 3.90 -1.00
C GLY A 95 7.39 2.86 -0.07
N LEU A 96 7.42 1.60 -0.51
CA LEU A 96 6.92 0.46 0.27
C LEU A 96 7.71 0.25 1.57
N ASP A 97 9.02 0.48 1.53
CA ASP A 97 9.91 0.33 2.68
C ASP A 97 9.48 1.23 3.83
N GLU A 98 9.37 2.54 3.58
CA GLU A 98 8.98 3.51 4.61
C GLU A 98 7.55 3.24 5.12
N MET A 99 6.64 2.85 4.23
CA MET A 99 5.26 2.51 4.59
C MET A 99 5.19 1.36 5.59
N TYR A 100 5.84 0.25 5.29
CA TYR A 100 5.77 -0.93 6.15
C TYR A 100 6.65 -0.80 7.39
N ASP A 101 7.84 -0.19 7.30
CA ASP A 101 8.71 0.04 8.46
C ASP A 101 8.01 0.92 9.49
N GLY A 102 7.45 2.05 9.05
CA GLY A 102 6.73 2.97 9.94
C GLY A 102 5.50 2.32 10.57
N ALA A 103 4.73 1.54 9.81
CA ALA A 103 3.55 0.85 10.32
C ALA A 103 3.92 -0.24 11.34
N ILE A 104 4.88 -1.11 11.02
CA ILE A 104 5.31 -2.22 11.88
C ILE A 104 5.94 -1.67 13.16
N GLN A 105 6.81 -0.67 13.07
CA GLN A 105 7.44 -0.05 14.23
C GLN A 105 6.40 0.59 15.16
N CYS A 106 5.46 1.36 14.60
CA CYS A 106 4.37 1.97 15.37
C CYS A 106 3.49 0.91 16.06
N CYS A 107 3.19 -0.20 15.39
CA CYS A 107 2.43 -1.30 15.98
C CYS A 107 3.19 -1.99 17.13
N LYS A 108 4.50 -2.26 16.96
CA LYS A 108 5.35 -2.84 18.02
C LYS A 108 5.40 -1.93 19.25
N GLU A 109 5.65 -0.64 19.06
CA GLU A 109 5.72 0.35 20.15
C GLU A 109 4.43 0.46 20.96
N LYS A 110 3.28 0.24 20.32
CA LYS A 110 1.96 0.31 20.94
C LYS A 110 1.42 -1.04 21.39
N GLY A 111 2.16 -2.12 21.21
CA GLY A 111 1.76 -3.48 21.60
C GLY A 111 0.63 -4.07 20.75
N PHE A 112 0.46 -3.62 19.50
CA PHE A 112 -0.47 -4.22 18.53
C PHE A 112 0.17 -5.36 17.73
N LEU A 113 1.51 -5.45 17.74
CA LEU A 113 2.31 -6.46 17.06
C LEU A 113 3.46 -6.92 17.95
#